data_AF-A0A2D5SAR3-F1
#
_entry.id   AF-A0A2D5SAR3-F1
#
_cell.length_a   1.000
_cell.length_b   1.000
_cell.length_c   1.000
_cell.angle_alpha   90.00
_cell.angle_beta   90.00
_cell.angle_gamma   90.00
#
_symmetry.space_group_name_H-M   'P 1'
#
loop_
_entity.id
_entity.type
_entity.pdbx_description
1 polymer ?
#
loop_
_entity_poly.entity_id
_entity_poly.type
_entity_poly.pdbx_seq_one_letter_code
_entity_poly.pdbx_strand_id
1 'polypeptide(L)'
;MDHQDNTVQHTVGDATTSSGEKLDLDRWARLVADGQVPFPKELPSQTQEALGRKVARFRRLRLLRFIARTIALDIHRSREP
;
A
#
# COMPACT_ATOMS: atom_id res chain seq x y z
N MET A 1 6.92 7.73 -51.90
CA MET A 1 6.03 6.56 -51.84
C MET A 1 6.91 5.40 -51.42
N ASP A 2 6.89 4.86 -50.20
CA ASP A 2 5.90 4.92 -49.12
C ASP A 2 6.58 4.72 -47.74
N HIS A 3 5.87 5.17 -46.71
CA HIS A 3 6.16 5.03 -45.28
C HIS A 3 6.17 3.58 -44.78
N GLN A 4 7.05 3.25 -43.82
CA GLN A 4 6.73 2.65 -42.49
C GLN A 4 7.91 2.99 -41.54
N ASP A 5 7.75 3.87 -40.56
CA ASP A 5 7.18 3.67 -39.21
C ASP A 5 7.99 2.74 -38.27
N ASN A 6 8.75 3.41 -37.39
CA ASN A 6 8.63 3.33 -35.93
C ASN A 6 8.65 1.95 -35.24
N THR A 7 9.70 1.67 -34.46
CA THR A 7 9.54 1.29 -33.05
C THR A 7 10.79 1.68 -32.27
N VAL A 8 10.64 2.77 -31.53
CA VAL A 8 11.43 3.15 -30.36
C VAL A 8 11.40 2.00 -29.35
N GLN A 9 12.46 1.18 -29.26
CA GLN A 9 12.69 0.40 -28.05
C GLN A 9 13.49 1.23 -27.07
N HIS A 10 12.70 2.01 -26.34
CA HIS A 10 13.03 2.78 -25.17
C HIS A 10 13.84 1.92 -24.19
N THR A 11 15.10 2.30 -24.00
CA THR A 11 15.92 1.91 -22.86
C THR A 11 15.26 2.41 -21.58
N VAL A 12 14.66 1.52 -20.79
CA VAL A 12 14.59 1.69 -19.32
C VAL A 12 15.17 0.40 -18.79
N GLY A 13 16.43 0.45 -18.38
CA GLY A 13 16.75 1.13 -17.15
C GLY A 13 16.93 0.02 -16.14
N ASP A 14 18.06 -0.64 -16.34
CA ASP A 14 18.73 -1.49 -15.37
C ASP A 14 18.41 -0.98 -13.97
N ALA A 15 17.73 -1.80 -13.17
CA ALA A 15 17.38 -1.47 -11.79
C ALA A 15 18.66 -1.48 -10.95
N THR A 16 19.47 -0.46 -11.19
CA THR A 16 20.62 -0.07 -10.39
C THR A 16 20.08 0.66 -9.18
N THR A 17 19.49 -0.09 -8.24
CA THR A 17 19.51 0.32 -6.85
C THR A 17 20.40 -0.66 -6.12
N SER A 18 21.68 -0.28 -6.11
CA SER A 18 22.72 -0.85 -5.28
C SER A 18 22.25 -1.01 -3.82
N SER A 19 22.52 -2.20 -3.26
CA SER A 19 22.92 -2.41 -1.87
C SER A 19 21.90 -2.12 -0.75
N GLY A 20 21.27 -3.19 -0.25
CA GLY A 20 21.39 -3.52 1.18
C GLY A 20 20.22 -3.26 2.13
N GLU A 21 19.18 -2.53 1.75
CA GLU A 21 17.96 -2.45 2.57
C GLU A 21 16.82 -3.22 1.87
N LYS A 22 16.57 -4.45 2.32
CA LYS A 22 15.29 -5.12 2.04
C LYS A 22 14.19 -4.17 2.48
N LEU A 23 13.53 -3.52 1.53
CA LEU A 23 12.44 -2.60 1.80
C LEU A 23 11.42 -3.34 2.67
N ASP A 24 11.30 -2.92 3.94
CA ASP A 24 10.34 -3.52 4.86
C ASP A 24 8.93 -3.13 4.41
N LEU A 25 8.35 -4.01 3.58
CA LEU A 25 7.03 -3.87 2.99
C LEU A 25 5.94 -3.76 4.06
N ASP A 26 6.13 -4.35 5.24
CA ASP A 26 5.14 -4.26 6.32
C ASP A 26 5.19 -2.88 6.97
N ARG A 27 6.38 -2.34 7.22
CA ARG A 27 6.54 -0.97 7.71
C ARG A 27 5.96 0.05 6.72
N TRP A 28 6.29 -0.06 5.44
CA TRP A 28 5.75 0.81 4.40
C TRP A 28 4.22 0.72 4.28
N ALA A 29 3.68 -0.50 4.27
CA ALA A 29 2.25 -0.71 4.21
C ALA A 29 1.51 -0.06 5.39
N ARG A 30 2.10 -0.09 6.60
CA ARG A 30 1.52 0.59 7.76
C ARG A 30 1.52 2.11 7.59
N LEU A 31 2.64 2.71 7.19
CA LEU A 31 2.73 4.16 6.96
C LEU A 31 1.71 4.65 5.93
N VAL A 32 1.56 3.93 4.81
CA VAL A 32 0.59 4.25 3.76
C VAL A 32 -0.86 4.02 4.25
N ALA A 33 -1.10 2.95 5.01
CA ALA A 33 -2.42 2.66 5.56
C ALA A 33 -2.87 3.73 6.57
N ASP A 34 -1.93 4.28 7.33
CA ASP A 34 -2.18 5.33 8.31
C ASP A 34 -2.27 6.72 7.67
N GLY A 35 -1.99 6.85 6.37
CA GLY A 35 -2.04 8.11 5.63
C GLY A 35 -0.85 9.03 5.89
N GLN A 36 0.22 8.51 6.50
CA GLN A 36 1.44 9.26 6.81
C GLN A 36 2.25 9.56 5.56
N VAL A 37 2.20 8.67 4.57
CA VAL A 37 2.89 8.80 3.29
C VAL A 37 1.96 8.41 2.14
N PRO A 38 2.12 9.00 0.94
CA PRO A 38 1.37 8.59 -0.23
C PRO A 38 1.74 7.17 -0.68
N PHE A 39 0.85 6.54 -1.45
CA PHE A 39 1.14 5.24 -2.05
C PHE A 39 2.25 5.39 -3.11
N PRO A 40 3.35 4.63 -3.03
CA PRO A 40 4.47 4.76 -3.96
C PRO A 40 4.10 4.26 -5.36
N LYS A 41 4.34 5.09 -6.38
CA LYS A 41 4.00 4.81 -7.79
C LYS A 41 5.16 4.24 -8.61
N GLU A 42 6.39 4.36 -8.12
CA GLU A 42 7.63 4.01 -8.83
C GLU A 42 8.19 2.65 -8.41
N LEU A 43 7.32 1.71 -8.04
CA LEU A 43 7.70 0.35 -7.64
C LEU A 43 7.39 -0.64 -8.77
N PRO A 44 8.15 -1.75 -8.88
CA PRO A 44 7.79 -2.85 -9.76
C PRO A 44 6.35 -3.32 -9.48
N SER A 45 5.60 -3.67 -10.54
CA SER A 45 4.18 -4.04 -10.45
C SER A 45 3.89 -5.09 -9.37
N GLN A 46 4.69 -6.16 -9.32
CA GLN A 46 4.55 -7.22 -8.31
C GLN A 46 4.69 -6.70 -6.87
N THR A 47 5.63 -5.77 -6.65
CA THR A 47 5.87 -5.14 -5.34
C THR A 47 4.73 -4.19 -4.98
N GLN A 48 4.18 -3.44 -5.95
CA GLN A 48 3.00 -2.60 -5.75
C GLN A 48 1.78 -3.40 -5.35
N GLU A 49 1.52 -4.52 -6.00
CA GLU A 49 0.41 -5.39 -5.64
C GLU A 49 0.57 -5.96 -4.22
N ALA A 50 1.78 -6.43 -3.88
CA ALA A 50 2.08 -6.94 -2.55
C ALA A 50 1.88 -5.87 -1.47
N LEU A 51 2.35 -4.65 -1.73
CA LEU A 51 2.14 -3.49 -0.87
C LEU A 51 0.65 -3.16 -0.75
N GLY A 52 -0.08 -3.12 -1.87
CA GLY A 52 -1.51 -2.86 -1.92
C GLY A 52 -2.34 -3.82 -1.07
N ARG A 53 -2.05 -5.14 -1.17
CA ARG A 53 -2.70 -6.15 -0.33
C ARG A 53 -2.44 -5.92 1.17
N LYS A 54 -1.22 -5.57 1.54
CA LYS A 54 -0.86 -5.25 2.94
C LYS A 54 -1.55 -3.98 3.43
N VAL A 55 -1.56 -2.91 2.64
CA VAL A 55 -2.26 -1.65 2.95
C VAL A 55 -3.75 -1.90 3.17
N ALA A 56 -4.40 -2.65 2.28
CA ALA A 56 -5.81 -3.01 2.42
C ALA A 56 -6.09 -3.78 3.72
N ARG A 57 -5.23 -4.74 4.06
CA ARG A 57 -5.33 -5.49 5.32
C ARG A 57 -5.22 -4.57 6.54
N PHE A 58 -4.24 -3.67 6.58
CA PHE A 58 -4.07 -2.75 7.71
C PHE A 58 -5.27 -1.79 7.86
N ARG A 59 -5.77 -1.23 6.76
CA ARG A 59 -6.97 -0.38 6.77
C ARG A 59 -8.20 -1.14 7.27
N ARG A 60 -8.40 -2.38 6.82
CA ARG A 60 -9.50 -3.24 7.28
C ARG A 60 -9.40 -3.51 8.78
N LEU A 61 -8.23 -3.87 9.29
CA LEU A 61 -8.02 -4.11 10.72
C LEU A 61 -8.29 -2.85 11.56
N ARG A 62 -7.88 -1.67 11.06
CA ARG A 62 -8.16 -0.40 11.74
C ARG A 62 -9.65 -0.13 11.83
N LEU A 63 -10.38 -0.32 10.72
CA LEU A 63 -11.83 -0.17 10.69
C LEU A 63 -12.53 -1.13 11.65
N LEU A 64 -12.16 -2.41 11.64
CA LEU A 64 -12.73 -3.41 12.53
C LEU A 64 -12.50 -3.06 14.01
N ARG A 65 -11.29 -2.61 14.38
CA ARG A 65 -10.99 -2.19 15.75
C ARG A 65 -11.81 -0.97 16.17
N PHE A 66 -11.98 -0.01 15.27
CA PHE A 66 -12.81 1.16 15.53
C PHE A 66 -14.26 0.76 15.81
N ILE A 67 -14.86 -0.05 14.93
CA ILE A 67 -16.23 -0.55 15.09
C ILE A 67 -16.38 -1.36 16.39
N ALA A 68 -15.47 -2.30 16.64
CA ALA A 68 -15.50 -3.12 17.84
C ALA A 68 -15.44 -2.28 19.13
N ARG A 69 -14.60 -1.23 19.14
CA ARG A 69 -14.50 -0.30 20.28
C ARG A 69 -15.80 0.48 20.47
N THR A 70 -16.40 0.96 19.40
CA THR A 70 -17.68 1.68 19.47
C THR A 70 -18.79 0.79 20.01
N ILE A 71 -18.90 -0.46 19.54
CA ILE A 71 -19.88 -1.43 20.04
C ILE A 71 -19.63 -1.73 21.52
N ALA A 72 -18.38 -1.93 21.94
CA ALA A 72 -18.06 -2.19 23.34
C ALA A 72 -18.45 -1.03 24.26
N LEU A 73 -18.19 0.21 23.84
CA LEU A 73 -18.59 1.42 24.58
C LEU A 73 -20.11 1.58 24.65
N ASP A 74 -20.81 1.29 23.56
CA ASP A 74 -22.27 1.35 23.50
C ASP A 74 -22.90 0.34 24.47
N ILE A 75 -22.47 -0.93 24.42
CA ILE A 75 -22.92 -1.98 25.33
C ILE A 75 -22.64 -1.60 26.80
N HIS A 76 -21.48 -1.01 27.08
CA HIS A 76 -21.14 -0.59 28.44
C HIS A 76 -22.08 0.50 28.95
N ARG A 77 -22.34 1.53 28.13
CA ARG A 77 -23.25 2.64 28.46
C ARG A 77 -24.69 2.17 28.66
N SER A 78 -25.17 1.23 27.86
CA SER A 78 -26.54 0.69 28.01
C SER A 78 -26.73 -0.17 29.28
N ARG A 79 -25.65 -0.54 29.97
CA ARG A 79 -25.68 -1.37 31.18
C ARG A 79 -25.54 -0.56 32.48
N GLU A 80 -25.11 0.70 32.41
CA GLU A 80 -25.11 1.60 33.57
C GLU A 80 -26.53 2.18 33.73
N PRO A 81 -27.17 2.06 34.92
CA PRO A 81 -28.54 2.47 35.17
C PRO A 81 -28.74 4.00 35.21
#